data_AF-A0AAD9LZ59-F1
#
_entry.id   AF-A0AAD9LZ59-F1
#
_cell.length_a   1.000
_cell.length_b   1.000
_cell.length_c   1.000
_cell.angle_alpha   90.00
_cell.angle_beta   90.00
_cell.angle_gamma   90.00
#
_symmetry.space_group_name_H-M   'P 1'
#
loop_
_entity.id
_entity.type
_entity.pdbx_description
1 polymer ?
#
loop_
_entity_poly.entity_id
_entity_poly.type
_entity_poly.pdbx_seq_one_letter_code
_entity_poly.pdbx_strand_id
1 'polypeptide(L)'
;METSEFRAREDVPNREATRRVQGLQRETLVYVIIWVQVATGIVACCLAAGLVFGFAALKPVLVSEGVYRNLCDADDPSLIEDGKYVPCTKQDLRLNLFFLVASVTTNVSSLGAGIVLDRYGRRGCWIVASICLTFGCLLMATSDQIIGVDGYFIANIFLALGGTFVFVSSFQLANAIPKHSGLIIALVTGAFDASAAVFLLYRTIYEATDGRVSLKKFFYSYISIPFLLIVAEFAYMPIRSYQNKNQLENKINRAQDETRDIHEADEDIEDAGERQEVQNDRANRRLLKLAQIEEVAGGAEHREERTKTKERRQEASGVWGVLHGVPAHKQIRSPWFLLILLLTIVQMLKMNYFIATIKSQYRFILGSEADADAINRFFDVALPIGGLVSTPFIGILLNKLSVSVTFGILTALILALGALSYPPFGWAGYATVVLFVIFRPLYYSAISDYATKVFGFATFGRIYGTIVCVSGLVNFAQSGLDSLTHGPLRGDPTLVNVTLGGAGAIVGLILTVFFVVKGRAFVKSQKAAMGTMEERRRLLPSVEQDYGSRE
;
A
#
# COMPACT_ATOMS: atom_id res chain seq x y z
N MET A 1 12.45 77.26 -26.23
CA MET A 1 12.43 76.66 -27.58
C MET A 1 13.66 75.77 -27.66
N GLU A 2 13.67 74.56 -27.11
CA GLU A 2 12.74 73.42 -27.24
C GLU A 2 12.88 72.70 -28.60
N THR A 3 12.98 71.36 -28.51
CA THR A 3 12.94 70.31 -29.55
C THR A 3 14.26 69.99 -30.28
N SER A 4 14.71 68.73 -30.48
CA SER A 4 14.35 67.40 -29.95
C SER A 4 15.32 66.37 -30.59
N GLU A 5 16.29 65.85 -29.84
CA GLU A 5 16.99 64.61 -30.23
C GLU A 5 16.21 63.41 -29.67
N PHE A 6 15.39 62.81 -30.53
CA PHE A 6 14.68 61.57 -30.24
C PHE A 6 15.67 60.39 -30.40
N ARG A 7 16.48 60.13 -29.37
CA ARG A 7 17.33 58.94 -29.31
C ARG A 7 16.52 57.79 -28.71
N ALA A 8 16.32 56.76 -29.52
CA ALA A 8 15.62 55.53 -29.19
C ALA A 8 16.03 54.95 -27.83
N ARG A 9 15.06 54.85 -26.90
CA ARG A 9 15.12 53.86 -25.82
C ARG A 9 14.67 52.53 -26.43
N GLU A 10 15.63 51.70 -26.83
CA GLU A 10 15.37 50.28 -27.01
C GLU A 10 14.94 49.70 -25.66
N ASP A 11 13.76 49.11 -25.64
CA ASP A 11 13.27 48.23 -24.59
C ASP A 11 14.23 47.04 -24.44
N VAL A 12 15.18 47.15 -23.52
CA VAL A 12 15.92 45.98 -23.02
C VAL A 12 14.96 45.21 -22.12
N PRO A 13 14.47 44.01 -22.51
CA PRO A 13 13.58 43.25 -21.65
C PRO A 13 14.32 42.94 -20.34
N ASN A 14 13.68 43.31 -19.22
CA ASN A 14 14.21 43.15 -17.88
C ASN A 14 14.61 41.69 -17.64
N ARG A 15 15.91 41.38 -17.80
CA ARG A 15 16.47 40.01 -17.74
C ARG A 15 16.14 39.29 -16.43
N GLU A 16 15.90 40.02 -15.34
CA GLU A 16 15.45 39.46 -14.07
C GLU A 16 13.99 39.01 -14.09
N ALA A 17 13.10 39.76 -14.75
CA ALA A 17 11.70 39.35 -14.92
C ALA A 17 11.61 38.10 -15.81
N THR A 18 12.39 38.05 -16.89
CA THR A 18 12.44 36.87 -17.78
C THR A 18 13.04 35.66 -17.06
N ARG A 19 14.08 35.84 -16.22
CA ARG A 19 14.63 34.76 -15.38
C ARG A 19 13.67 34.28 -14.30
N ARG A 20 12.91 35.19 -13.65
CA ARG A 20 11.88 34.81 -12.67
C ARG A 20 10.75 34.02 -13.32
N VAL A 21 10.26 34.45 -14.50
CA VAL A 21 9.21 33.74 -15.25
C VAL A 21 9.70 32.37 -15.73
N GLN A 22 10.94 32.27 -16.23
CA GLN A 22 11.56 31.00 -16.61
C GLN A 22 11.80 30.07 -15.41
N GLY A 23 12.15 30.62 -14.24
CA GLY A 23 12.23 29.88 -12.97
C GLY A 23 10.88 29.31 -12.57
N LEU A 24 9.84 30.14 -12.51
CA LEU A 24 8.47 29.74 -12.16
C LEU A 24 7.89 28.69 -13.13
N GLN A 25 8.17 28.81 -14.44
CA GLN A 25 7.78 27.82 -15.44
C GLN A 25 8.49 26.48 -15.23
N ARG A 26 9.78 26.51 -14.89
CA ARG A 26 10.57 25.29 -14.64
C ARG A 26 10.11 24.59 -13.36
N GLU A 27 9.76 25.36 -12.32
CA GLU A 27 9.17 24.85 -11.07
C GLU A 27 7.82 24.19 -11.32
N THR A 28 6.91 24.89 -12.01
CA THR A 28 5.58 24.36 -12.35
C THR A 28 5.71 23.06 -13.16
N LEU A 29 6.64 23.01 -14.12
CA LEU A 29 6.88 21.83 -14.93
C LEU A 29 7.37 20.63 -14.10
N VAL A 30 8.29 20.83 -13.16
CA VAL A 30 8.79 19.76 -12.27
C VAL A 30 7.67 19.23 -11.37
N TYR A 31 6.85 20.11 -10.79
CA TYR A 31 5.69 19.70 -9.98
C TYR A 31 4.68 18.90 -10.79
N VAL A 32 4.37 19.35 -12.01
CA VAL A 32 3.46 18.63 -12.92
C VAL A 32 4.02 17.23 -13.24
N ILE A 33 5.31 17.12 -13.56
CA ILE A 33 5.95 15.82 -13.84
C ILE A 33 5.83 14.87 -12.65
N ILE A 34 6.06 15.34 -11.42
CA ILE A 34 5.94 14.51 -10.21
C ILE A 34 4.51 13.99 -10.03
N TRP A 35 3.50 14.85 -10.21
CA TRP A 35 2.10 14.43 -10.12
C TRP A 35 1.71 13.44 -11.22
N VAL A 36 2.21 13.63 -12.45
CA VAL A 36 2.02 12.69 -13.56
C VAL A 36 2.64 11.33 -13.22
N GLN A 37 3.84 11.30 -12.62
CA GLN A 37 4.47 10.05 -12.18
C GLN A 37 3.66 9.37 -11.07
N VAL A 38 3.19 10.12 -10.06
CA VAL A 38 2.31 9.60 -9.00
C VAL A 38 1.03 9.02 -9.58
N ALA A 39 0.36 9.76 -10.47
CA ALA A 39 -0.84 9.29 -11.15
C ALA A 39 -0.57 8.03 -11.98
N THR A 40 0.54 7.98 -12.70
CA THR A 40 0.95 6.79 -13.48
C THR A 40 1.17 5.59 -12.57
N GLY A 41 1.83 5.76 -11.41
CA GLY A 41 2.02 4.68 -10.43
C GLY A 41 0.69 4.16 -9.87
N ILE A 42 -0.25 5.07 -9.55
CA ILE A 42 -1.59 4.70 -9.08
C ILE A 42 -2.37 3.95 -10.17
N VAL A 43 -2.36 4.44 -11.41
CA VAL A 43 -3.01 3.78 -12.56
C VAL A 43 -2.37 2.41 -12.84
N ALA A 44 -1.04 2.31 -12.77
CA ALA A 44 -0.33 1.04 -12.90
C ALA A 44 -0.76 0.05 -11.80
N CYS A 45 -0.94 0.51 -10.56
CA CYS A 45 -1.49 -0.31 -9.49
C CYS A 45 -2.94 -0.74 -9.76
N CYS A 46 -3.80 0.17 -10.19
CA CYS A 46 -5.18 -0.15 -10.58
C CYS A 46 -5.25 -1.16 -11.73
N LEU A 47 -4.27 -1.15 -12.63
CA LEU A 47 -4.28 -2.10 -13.74
C LEU A 47 -3.67 -3.44 -13.30
N ALA A 48 -2.52 -3.47 -12.63
CA ALA A 48 -1.74 -4.71 -12.50
C ALA A 48 -1.57 -5.27 -11.08
N ALA A 49 -1.75 -4.48 -10.02
CA ALA A 49 -1.19 -4.82 -8.71
C ALA A 49 -1.91 -5.96 -7.97
N GLY A 50 -3.25 -5.96 -7.97
CA GLY A 50 -4.08 -6.86 -7.16
C GLY A 50 -5.12 -7.64 -7.98
N LEU A 51 -4.87 -7.85 -9.28
CA LEU A 51 -5.77 -8.54 -10.23
C LEU A 51 -6.37 -9.82 -9.65
N VAL A 52 -5.53 -10.62 -9.00
CA VAL A 52 -5.87 -11.94 -8.47
C VAL A 52 -6.95 -11.88 -7.39
N PHE A 53 -7.15 -10.74 -6.72
CA PHE A 53 -8.24 -10.55 -5.76
C PHE A 53 -9.60 -10.24 -6.40
N GLY A 54 -9.63 -9.95 -7.72
CA GLY A 54 -10.85 -9.93 -8.53
C GLY A 54 -11.32 -11.32 -8.97
N PHE A 55 -10.86 -12.38 -8.31
CA PHE A 55 -11.17 -13.76 -8.66
C PHE A 55 -12.66 -14.09 -8.64
N ALA A 56 -13.44 -13.48 -7.74
CA ALA A 56 -14.90 -13.67 -7.68
C ALA A 56 -15.61 -13.30 -9.00
N ALA A 57 -15.08 -12.31 -9.73
CA ALA A 57 -15.54 -11.93 -11.06
C ALA A 57 -14.97 -12.83 -12.17
N LEU A 58 -13.73 -13.30 -12.02
CA LEU A 58 -13.07 -14.14 -13.03
C LEU A 58 -13.58 -15.60 -13.00
N LYS A 59 -13.86 -16.15 -11.81
CA LYS A 59 -14.25 -17.56 -11.59
C LYS A 59 -15.45 -17.98 -12.45
N PRO A 60 -16.57 -17.22 -12.54
CA PRO A 60 -17.68 -17.57 -13.42
C PRO A 60 -17.28 -17.68 -14.90
N VAL A 61 -16.37 -16.83 -15.37
CA VAL A 61 -15.88 -16.87 -16.75
C VAL A 61 -14.98 -18.08 -17.01
N LEU A 62 -14.13 -18.46 -16.04
CA LEU A 62 -13.33 -19.69 -16.14
C LEU A 62 -14.22 -20.94 -16.20
N VAL A 63 -15.29 -20.94 -15.42
CA VAL A 63 -16.29 -22.01 -15.41
C VAL A 63 -17.02 -22.09 -16.76
N SER A 64 -17.44 -20.95 -17.33
CA SER A 64 -18.14 -20.92 -18.63
C SER A 64 -17.25 -21.32 -19.81
N GLU A 65 -15.96 -21.00 -19.76
CA GLU A 65 -14.95 -21.42 -20.75
C GLU A 65 -14.53 -22.90 -20.57
N GLY A 66 -15.07 -23.60 -19.57
CA GLY A 66 -14.82 -25.03 -19.35
C GLY A 66 -13.47 -25.36 -18.71
N VAL A 67 -12.82 -24.39 -18.04
CA VAL A 67 -11.55 -24.62 -17.35
C VAL A 67 -11.73 -25.64 -16.23
N TYR A 68 -10.92 -26.70 -16.25
CA TYR A 68 -11.01 -27.87 -15.35
C TYR A 68 -12.33 -28.66 -15.40
N ARG A 69 -13.14 -28.50 -16.46
CA ARG A 69 -14.40 -29.26 -16.63
C ARG A 69 -14.18 -30.78 -16.66
N ASN A 70 -13.01 -31.22 -17.10
CA ASN A 70 -12.59 -32.63 -17.14
C ASN A 70 -12.46 -33.29 -15.75
N LEU A 71 -12.48 -32.51 -14.66
CA LEU A 71 -12.49 -33.05 -13.31
C LEU A 71 -13.89 -33.48 -12.85
N CYS A 72 -14.93 -33.04 -13.55
CA CYS A 72 -16.31 -33.40 -13.25
C CYS A 72 -16.73 -34.67 -14.00
N ASP A 73 -17.56 -35.47 -13.36
CA ASP A 73 -18.16 -36.66 -13.96
C ASP A 73 -19.26 -36.23 -14.93
N ALA A 74 -19.19 -36.68 -16.19
CA ALA A 74 -20.04 -36.15 -17.28
C ALA A 74 -21.55 -36.43 -17.09
N ASP A 75 -21.88 -37.43 -16.28
CA ASP A 75 -23.24 -37.92 -16.05
C ASP A 75 -23.86 -37.39 -14.74
N ASP A 76 -23.22 -36.43 -14.06
CA ASP A 76 -23.75 -35.88 -12.80
C ASP A 76 -24.91 -34.89 -13.06
N PRO A 77 -26.15 -35.22 -12.64
CA PRO A 77 -27.33 -34.38 -12.88
C PRO A 77 -27.29 -33.05 -12.11
N SER A 78 -26.39 -32.90 -11.11
CA SER A 78 -26.21 -31.65 -10.37
C SER A 78 -25.44 -30.56 -11.13
N LEU A 79 -24.90 -30.89 -12.31
CA LEU A 79 -24.14 -29.97 -13.15
C LEU A 79 -25.00 -28.93 -13.88
N ILE A 80 -26.33 -29.10 -13.92
CA ILE A 80 -27.24 -28.19 -14.61
C ILE A 80 -28.38 -27.83 -13.65
N GLU A 81 -28.43 -26.55 -13.26
CA GLU A 81 -29.52 -25.99 -12.47
C GLU A 81 -30.06 -24.77 -13.22
N ASP A 82 -31.38 -24.70 -13.44
CA ASP A 82 -32.05 -23.65 -14.22
C ASP A 82 -31.44 -23.39 -15.61
N GLY A 83 -30.97 -24.45 -16.28
CA GLY A 83 -30.35 -24.35 -17.60
C GLY A 83 -28.94 -23.75 -17.62
N LYS A 84 -28.34 -23.50 -16.45
CA LYS A 84 -26.96 -23.01 -16.30
C LYS A 84 -26.04 -24.09 -15.75
N TYR A 85 -24.79 -24.08 -16.21
CA TYR A 85 -23.76 -24.98 -15.72
C TYR A 85 -23.29 -24.58 -14.32
N VAL A 86 -23.38 -25.53 -13.38
CA VAL A 86 -22.88 -25.42 -12.02
C VAL A 86 -21.58 -26.24 -11.90
N PRO A 87 -20.48 -25.67 -11.37
CA PRO A 87 -19.25 -26.42 -11.21
C PRO A 87 -19.41 -27.52 -10.16
N CYS A 88 -18.91 -28.72 -10.46
CA CYS A 88 -18.84 -29.79 -9.46
C CYS A 88 -17.80 -29.47 -8.37
N THR A 89 -17.88 -30.16 -7.23
CA THR A 89 -16.98 -30.00 -6.09
C THR A 89 -15.49 -30.06 -6.47
N LYS A 90 -15.10 -31.01 -7.33
CA LYS A 90 -13.69 -31.17 -7.75
C LYS A 90 -13.19 -29.96 -8.57
N GLN A 91 -14.04 -29.43 -9.45
CA GLN A 91 -13.72 -28.24 -10.23
C GLN A 91 -13.67 -27.00 -9.34
N ASP A 92 -14.62 -26.84 -8.41
CA ASP A 92 -14.65 -25.69 -7.49
C ASP A 92 -13.40 -25.66 -6.60
N LEU A 93 -13.02 -26.79 -6.01
CA LEU A 93 -11.79 -26.93 -5.22
C LEU A 93 -10.54 -26.59 -6.01
N ARG A 94 -10.45 -27.02 -7.29
CA ARG A 94 -9.30 -26.70 -8.15
C ARG A 94 -9.23 -25.22 -8.49
N LEU A 95 -10.37 -24.58 -8.73
CA LEU A 95 -10.47 -23.14 -8.96
C LEU A 95 -10.17 -22.33 -7.69
N ASN A 96 -10.61 -22.79 -6.52
CA ASN A 96 -10.27 -22.14 -5.25
C ASN A 96 -8.77 -22.28 -4.94
N LEU A 97 -8.16 -23.42 -5.27
CA LEU A 97 -6.71 -23.61 -5.21
C LEU A 97 -5.96 -22.66 -6.18
N PHE A 98 -6.50 -22.45 -7.38
CA PHE A 98 -5.96 -21.49 -8.36
C PHE A 98 -5.88 -20.09 -7.75
N PHE A 99 -6.92 -19.60 -7.06
CA PHE A 99 -6.90 -18.32 -6.35
C PHE A 99 -5.95 -18.33 -5.15
N LEU A 100 -6.01 -19.39 -4.33
CA LEU A 100 -5.20 -19.54 -3.13
C LEU A 100 -3.72 -19.35 -3.45
N VAL A 101 -3.21 -20.05 -4.46
CA VAL A 101 -1.78 -20.01 -4.81
C VAL A 101 -1.35 -18.62 -5.25
N ALA A 102 -2.15 -17.94 -6.07
CA ALA A 102 -1.87 -16.56 -6.45
C ALA A 102 -1.89 -15.58 -5.27
N SER A 103 -2.85 -15.73 -4.35
CA SER A 103 -2.89 -14.90 -3.14
C SER A 103 -1.64 -15.12 -2.26
N VAL A 104 -1.21 -16.38 -2.07
CA VAL A 104 0.02 -16.73 -1.36
C VAL A 104 1.23 -16.14 -2.06
N THR A 105 1.34 -16.31 -3.38
CA THR A 105 2.42 -15.76 -4.20
C THR A 105 2.52 -14.25 -4.02
N THR A 106 1.40 -13.53 -4.03
CA THR A 106 1.39 -12.06 -3.85
C THR A 106 2.03 -11.66 -2.51
N ASN A 107 1.67 -12.38 -1.45
CA ASN A 107 2.14 -12.09 -0.09
C ASN A 107 3.62 -12.47 0.11
N VAL A 108 4.02 -13.66 -0.34
CA VAL A 108 5.40 -14.15 -0.19
C VAL A 108 6.36 -13.36 -1.07
N SER A 109 5.96 -13.04 -2.31
CA SER A 109 6.80 -12.26 -3.24
C SER A 109 7.03 -10.84 -2.79
N SER A 110 6.25 -10.29 -1.85
CA SER A 110 6.45 -8.94 -1.31
C SER A 110 7.82 -8.76 -0.66
N LEU A 111 8.33 -9.79 0.01
CA LEU A 111 9.68 -9.78 0.58
C LEU A 111 10.76 -9.75 -0.53
N GLY A 112 10.59 -10.56 -1.57
CA GLY A 112 11.49 -10.60 -2.72
C GLY A 112 11.48 -9.30 -3.53
N ALA A 113 10.29 -8.73 -3.75
CA ALA A 113 10.10 -7.44 -4.39
C ALA A 113 10.80 -6.32 -3.61
N GLY A 114 10.74 -6.36 -2.27
CA GLY A 114 11.50 -5.45 -1.41
C GLY A 114 13.01 -5.54 -1.60
N ILE A 115 13.58 -6.76 -1.67
CA ILE A 115 15.03 -6.94 -1.91
C ILE A 115 15.45 -6.39 -3.27
N VAL A 116 14.67 -6.66 -4.31
CA VAL A 116 14.93 -6.15 -5.67
C VAL A 116 14.81 -4.62 -5.68
N LEU A 117 13.81 -4.06 -5.00
CA LEU A 117 13.61 -2.63 -4.89
C LEU A 117 14.79 -1.94 -4.19
N ASP A 118 15.33 -2.56 -3.13
CA ASP A 118 16.45 -2.02 -2.38
C ASP A 118 17.77 -2.07 -3.18
N ARG A 119 17.98 -3.14 -3.98
CA ARG A 119 19.24 -3.34 -4.72
C ARG A 119 19.25 -2.70 -6.12
N TYR A 120 18.17 -2.85 -6.87
CA TYR A 120 18.06 -2.44 -8.27
C TYR A 120 17.12 -1.24 -8.47
N GLY A 121 16.48 -0.77 -7.41
CA GLY A 121 15.57 0.36 -7.46
C GLY A 121 14.24 0.04 -8.16
N ARG A 122 13.44 1.10 -8.34
CA ARG A 122 12.10 1.03 -8.95
C ARG A 122 12.12 0.46 -10.38
N ARG A 123 13.13 0.83 -11.18
CA ARG A 123 13.33 0.34 -12.56
C ARG A 123 13.44 -1.18 -12.62
N GLY A 124 14.25 -1.77 -11.75
CA GLY A 124 14.40 -3.23 -11.67
C GLY A 124 13.07 -3.92 -11.38
N CYS A 125 12.29 -3.39 -10.43
CA CYS A 125 10.97 -3.92 -10.11
C CYS A 125 10.01 -3.86 -11.29
N TRP A 126 9.95 -2.76 -12.03
CA TRP A 126 9.02 -2.61 -13.16
C TRP A 126 9.39 -3.49 -14.36
N ILE A 127 10.68 -3.71 -14.61
CA ILE A 127 11.15 -4.66 -15.63
C ILE A 127 10.75 -6.09 -15.25
N VAL A 128 11.05 -6.51 -14.02
CA VAL A 128 10.64 -7.84 -13.52
C VAL A 128 9.12 -8.00 -13.56
N ALA A 129 8.38 -6.98 -13.10
CA ALA A 129 6.93 -6.98 -13.14
C ALA A 129 6.40 -7.22 -14.56
N SER A 130 6.91 -6.47 -15.53
CA SER A 130 6.42 -6.50 -16.90
C SER A 130 6.75 -7.82 -17.60
N ILE A 131 7.93 -8.39 -17.34
CA ILE A 131 8.30 -9.73 -17.82
C ILE A 131 7.33 -10.78 -17.24
N CYS A 132 7.10 -10.75 -15.92
CA CYS A 132 6.23 -11.72 -15.26
C CYS A 132 4.77 -11.56 -15.69
N LEU A 133 4.24 -10.34 -15.81
CA LEU A 133 2.89 -10.09 -16.32
C LEU A 133 2.75 -10.58 -17.76
N THR A 134 3.70 -10.26 -18.64
CA THR A 134 3.67 -10.71 -20.04
C THR A 134 3.68 -12.23 -20.13
N PHE A 135 4.58 -12.87 -19.38
CA PHE A 135 4.69 -14.33 -19.35
C PHE A 135 3.43 -14.99 -18.78
N GLY A 136 2.86 -14.44 -17.70
CA GLY A 136 1.60 -14.88 -17.13
C GLY A 136 0.43 -14.76 -18.11
N CYS A 137 0.33 -13.65 -18.83
CA CYS A 137 -0.71 -13.45 -19.85
C CYS A 137 -0.57 -14.42 -21.01
N LEU A 138 0.66 -14.63 -21.50
CA LEU A 138 0.92 -15.57 -22.60
C LEU A 138 0.52 -16.99 -22.20
N LEU A 139 0.97 -17.46 -21.02
CA LEU A 139 0.60 -18.77 -20.50
C LEU A 139 -0.90 -18.93 -20.30
N MET A 140 -1.58 -17.91 -19.79
CA MET A 140 -3.04 -17.92 -19.62
C MET A 140 -3.76 -18.07 -20.95
N ALA A 141 -3.26 -17.39 -22.00
CA ALA A 141 -3.86 -17.41 -23.34
C ALA A 141 -3.56 -18.70 -24.12
N THR A 142 -2.47 -19.40 -23.82
CA THR A 142 -2.06 -20.64 -24.53
C THR A 142 -2.22 -21.91 -23.69
N SER A 143 -2.81 -21.83 -22.49
CA SER A 143 -2.92 -22.99 -21.60
C SER A 143 -3.79 -24.11 -22.16
N ASP A 144 -4.66 -23.82 -23.13
CA ASP A 144 -5.43 -24.80 -23.88
C ASP A 144 -4.56 -25.73 -24.75
N GLN A 145 -3.35 -25.27 -25.13
CA GLN A 145 -2.43 -25.98 -26.02
C GLN A 145 -1.33 -26.76 -25.28
N ILE A 146 -1.17 -26.53 -23.97
CA ILE A 146 -0.10 -27.15 -23.16
C ILE A 146 -0.62 -28.47 -22.59
N ILE A 147 -0.09 -29.59 -23.09
CA ILE A 147 -0.46 -30.93 -22.62
C ILE A 147 0.47 -31.33 -21.46
N GLY A 148 -0.12 -31.79 -20.35
CA GLY A 148 0.61 -32.37 -19.22
C GLY A 148 1.10 -31.39 -18.14
N VAL A 149 0.96 -30.08 -18.36
CA VAL A 149 1.27 -29.04 -17.36
C VAL A 149 0.08 -28.10 -17.20
N ASP A 150 -0.27 -27.77 -15.96
CA ASP A 150 -1.36 -26.83 -15.66
C ASP A 150 -0.93 -25.39 -15.94
N GLY A 151 -1.06 -24.97 -17.21
CA GLY A 151 -0.67 -23.64 -17.67
C GLY A 151 -1.42 -22.51 -16.97
N TYR A 152 -2.73 -22.68 -16.72
CA TYR A 152 -3.57 -21.74 -15.97
C TYR A 152 -3.00 -21.49 -14.57
N PHE A 153 -2.64 -22.56 -13.86
CA PHE A 153 -2.06 -22.47 -12.52
C PHE A 153 -0.73 -21.70 -12.50
N ILE A 154 0.18 -22.02 -13.42
CA ILE A 154 1.48 -21.34 -13.52
C ILE A 154 1.29 -19.87 -13.95
N ALA A 155 0.41 -19.62 -14.90
CA ALA A 155 0.08 -18.27 -15.37
C ALA A 155 -0.34 -17.36 -14.20
N ASN A 156 -1.19 -17.87 -13.30
CA ASN A 156 -1.68 -17.10 -12.17
C ASN A 156 -0.58 -16.74 -11.16
N ILE A 157 0.41 -17.62 -10.96
CA ILE A 157 1.59 -17.33 -10.13
C ILE A 157 2.37 -16.15 -10.72
N PHE A 158 2.60 -16.14 -12.04
CA PHE A 158 3.33 -15.07 -12.69
C PHE A 158 2.57 -13.73 -12.72
N LEU A 159 1.24 -13.78 -12.88
CA LEU A 159 0.38 -12.59 -12.75
C LEU A 159 0.45 -12.00 -11.34
N ALA A 160 0.33 -12.85 -10.31
CA ALA A 160 0.45 -12.45 -8.91
C ALA A 160 1.83 -11.83 -8.61
N LEU A 161 2.90 -12.50 -9.05
CA LEU A 161 4.26 -12.03 -8.85
C LEU A 161 4.46 -10.65 -9.51
N GLY A 162 4.06 -10.51 -10.77
CA GLY A 162 4.15 -9.25 -11.50
C GLY A 162 3.42 -8.10 -10.83
N GLY A 163 2.20 -8.35 -10.35
CA GLY A 163 1.40 -7.37 -9.60
C GLY A 163 2.09 -6.89 -8.32
N THR A 164 2.68 -7.81 -7.54
CA THR A 164 3.43 -7.45 -6.32
C THR A 164 4.60 -6.51 -6.59
N PHE A 165 5.36 -6.75 -7.66
CA PHE A 165 6.51 -5.89 -8.00
C PHE A 165 6.06 -4.47 -8.38
N VAL A 166 4.94 -4.31 -9.10
CA VAL A 166 4.34 -2.98 -9.35
C VAL A 166 3.89 -2.34 -8.03
N PHE A 167 3.22 -3.10 -7.17
CA PHE A 167 2.67 -2.60 -5.90
C PHE A 167 3.77 -2.10 -4.95
N VAL A 168 4.74 -2.95 -4.63
CA VAL A 168 5.79 -2.65 -3.63
C VAL A 168 6.64 -1.47 -4.07
N SER A 169 6.98 -1.40 -5.35
CA SER A 169 7.79 -0.31 -5.90
C SER A 169 7.04 1.02 -5.95
N SER A 170 5.69 0.99 -6.00
CA SER A 170 4.86 2.20 -6.03
C SER A 170 4.82 2.96 -4.71
N PHE A 171 5.13 2.32 -3.58
CA PHE A 171 5.27 3.03 -2.29
C PHE A 171 6.38 4.08 -2.28
N GLN A 172 7.43 3.92 -3.10
CA GLN A 172 8.50 4.92 -3.19
C GLN A 172 8.01 6.27 -3.76
N LEU A 173 6.92 6.29 -4.52
CA LEU A 173 6.34 7.53 -5.05
C LEU A 173 5.76 8.42 -3.93
N ALA A 174 5.41 7.84 -2.78
CA ALA A 174 4.98 8.62 -1.62
C ALA A 174 6.07 9.55 -1.08
N ASN A 175 7.35 9.28 -1.38
CA ASN A 175 8.46 10.14 -0.99
C ASN A 175 8.66 11.33 -1.94
N ALA A 176 8.03 11.32 -3.12
CA ALA A 176 8.15 12.39 -4.10
C ALA A 176 7.57 13.71 -3.60
N ILE A 177 6.46 13.64 -2.86
CA ILE A 177 5.83 14.81 -2.23
C ILE A 177 5.65 14.53 -0.75
N PRO A 178 6.66 14.85 0.08
CA PRO A 178 6.62 14.59 1.52
C PRO A 178 5.37 15.14 2.20
N LYS A 179 4.81 16.27 1.71
CA LYS A 179 3.56 16.90 2.18
C LYS A 179 2.37 15.96 2.11
N HIS A 180 2.25 15.17 1.04
CA HIS A 180 1.11 14.30 0.75
C HIS A 180 1.43 12.80 0.85
N SER A 181 2.57 12.42 1.42
CA SER A 181 3.04 11.03 1.46
C SER A 181 2.01 10.03 2.02
N GLY A 182 1.28 10.40 3.07
CA GLY A 182 0.24 9.53 3.65
C GLY A 182 -0.95 9.32 2.72
N LEU A 183 -1.35 10.36 1.97
CA LEU A 183 -2.41 10.26 0.96
C LEU A 183 -1.98 9.39 -0.21
N ILE A 184 -0.73 9.53 -0.68
CA ILE A 184 -0.20 8.71 -1.79
C ILE A 184 -0.13 7.23 -1.40
N ILE A 185 0.35 6.91 -0.18
CA ILE A 185 0.36 5.53 0.33
C ILE A 185 -1.06 4.96 0.38
N ALA A 186 -2.01 5.76 0.86
CA ALA A 186 -3.40 5.36 0.95
C ALA A 186 -3.97 5.10 -0.46
N LEU A 187 -3.74 5.99 -1.43
CA LEU A 187 -4.18 5.84 -2.82
C LEU A 187 -3.56 4.63 -3.52
N VAL A 188 -2.27 4.35 -3.31
CA VAL A 188 -1.61 3.14 -3.84
C VAL A 188 -2.24 1.87 -3.25
N THR A 189 -2.57 1.88 -1.95
CA THR A 189 -3.25 0.76 -1.29
C THR A 189 -4.69 0.59 -1.78
N GLY A 190 -5.43 1.70 -1.95
CA GLY A 190 -6.78 1.68 -2.54
C GLY A 190 -6.76 1.22 -4.00
N ALA A 191 -5.75 1.60 -4.77
CA ALA A 191 -5.54 1.18 -6.15
C ALA A 191 -5.30 -0.33 -6.28
N PHE A 192 -4.63 -0.93 -5.30
CA PHE A 192 -4.47 -2.38 -5.24
C PHE A 192 -5.82 -3.09 -5.17
N ASP A 193 -6.73 -2.65 -4.30
CA ASP A 193 -8.08 -3.21 -4.21
C ASP A 193 -8.94 -2.86 -5.44
N ALA A 194 -8.79 -1.64 -5.98
CA ALA A 194 -9.45 -1.20 -7.19
C ALA A 194 -9.10 -2.05 -8.42
N SER A 195 -7.94 -2.72 -8.43
CA SER A 195 -7.52 -3.54 -9.56
C SER A 195 -8.37 -4.78 -9.82
N ALA A 196 -9.16 -5.22 -8.84
CA ALA A 196 -10.21 -6.23 -9.07
C ALA A 196 -11.23 -5.78 -10.15
N ALA A 197 -11.37 -4.47 -10.40
CA ALA A 197 -12.23 -3.94 -11.44
C ALA A 197 -11.85 -4.42 -12.85
N VAL A 198 -10.58 -4.77 -13.10
CA VAL A 198 -10.14 -5.27 -14.41
C VAL A 198 -10.87 -6.55 -14.77
N PHE A 199 -10.96 -7.51 -13.83
CA PHE A 199 -11.70 -8.77 -14.07
C PHE A 199 -13.21 -8.58 -14.04
N LEU A 200 -13.74 -7.62 -13.28
CA LEU A 200 -15.15 -7.23 -13.37
C LEU A 200 -15.51 -6.67 -14.76
N LEU A 201 -14.69 -5.75 -15.28
CA LEU A 201 -14.88 -5.18 -16.61
C LEU A 201 -14.80 -6.28 -17.68
N TYR A 202 -13.82 -7.18 -17.56
CA TYR A 202 -13.73 -8.34 -18.43
C TYR A 202 -14.98 -9.22 -18.37
N ARG A 203 -15.45 -9.59 -17.17
CA ARG A 203 -16.70 -10.37 -16.99
C ARG A 203 -17.89 -9.67 -17.65
N THR A 204 -18.00 -8.35 -17.48
CA THR A 204 -19.09 -7.56 -18.06
C THR A 204 -19.03 -7.59 -19.60
N ILE A 205 -17.83 -7.44 -20.18
CA ILE A 205 -17.61 -7.53 -21.63
C ILE A 205 -17.91 -8.96 -22.13
N TYR A 206 -17.50 -9.98 -21.39
CA TYR A 206 -17.75 -11.38 -21.72
C TYR A 206 -19.24 -11.69 -21.79
N GLU A 207 -19.99 -11.29 -20.75
CA GLU A 207 -21.45 -11.46 -20.69
C GLU A 207 -22.16 -10.63 -21.77
N ALA A 208 -21.75 -9.37 -22.00
CA ALA A 208 -22.37 -8.49 -23.01
C ALA A 208 -22.09 -8.92 -24.46
N THR A 209 -21.05 -9.73 -24.69
CA THR A 209 -20.66 -10.21 -26.03
C THR A 209 -21.00 -11.67 -26.26
N ASP A 210 -21.80 -12.30 -25.37
CA ASP A 210 -22.14 -13.72 -25.39
C ASP A 210 -20.90 -14.62 -25.59
N GLY A 211 -19.81 -14.29 -24.89
CA GLY A 211 -18.56 -15.06 -24.93
C GLY A 211 -17.70 -14.87 -26.20
N ARG A 212 -18.02 -13.93 -27.10
CA ARG A 212 -17.18 -13.66 -28.29
C ARG A 212 -15.77 -13.20 -27.92
N VAL A 213 -15.63 -12.50 -26.80
CA VAL A 213 -14.34 -12.10 -26.21
C VAL A 213 -13.91 -13.20 -25.22
N SER A 214 -13.37 -14.29 -25.74
CA SER A 214 -12.89 -15.41 -24.91
C SER A 214 -11.70 -15.04 -24.03
N LEU A 215 -11.41 -15.90 -23.05
CA LEU A 215 -10.29 -15.75 -22.11
C LEU A 215 -8.97 -15.48 -22.84
N LYS A 216 -8.73 -16.23 -23.91
CA LYS A 216 -7.56 -16.10 -24.79
C LYS A 216 -7.41 -14.70 -25.39
N LYS A 217 -8.49 -14.15 -25.98
CA LYS A 217 -8.46 -12.82 -26.60
C LYS A 217 -8.21 -11.72 -25.56
N PHE A 218 -8.83 -11.85 -24.39
CA PHE A 218 -8.63 -10.90 -23.30
C PHE A 218 -7.17 -10.87 -22.85
N PHE A 219 -6.56 -12.01 -22.54
CA PHE A 219 -5.17 -12.04 -22.06
C PHE A 219 -4.15 -11.64 -23.14
N TYR A 220 -4.39 -11.94 -24.42
CA TYR A 220 -3.57 -11.38 -25.51
C TYR A 220 -3.66 -9.86 -25.58
N SER A 221 -4.88 -9.30 -25.50
CA SER A 221 -5.07 -7.85 -25.45
C SER A 221 -4.43 -7.24 -24.20
N TYR A 222 -4.42 -7.96 -23.09
CA TYR A 222 -3.90 -7.51 -21.80
C TYR A 222 -2.37 -7.37 -21.79
N ILE A 223 -1.64 -8.01 -22.72
CA ILE A 223 -0.19 -7.82 -22.91
C ILE A 223 0.15 -6.35 -23.26
N SER A 224 -0.81 -5.56 -23.75
CA SER A 224 -0.60 -4.12 -23.95
C SER A 224 -0.27 -3.39 -22.63
N ILE A 225 -0.80 -3.85 -21.49
CA ILE A 225 -0.58 -3.22 -20.18
C ILE A 225 0.89 -3.31 -19.74
N PRO A 226 1.54 -4.49 -19.60
CA PRO A 226 2.95 -4.55 -19.24
C PRO A 226 3.86 -3.85 -20.26
N PHE A 227 3.49 -3.82 -21.55
CA PHE A 227 4.20 -3.02 -22.55
C PHE A 227 4.14 -1.52 -22.22
N LEU A 228 2.94 -0.99 -21.93
CA LEU A 228 2.75 0.41 -21.51
C LEU A 228 3.49 0.73 -20.21
N LEU A 229 3.57 -0.19 -19.26
CA LEU A 229 4.34 -0.02 -18.03
C LEU A 229 5.84 0.17 -18.32
N ILE A 230 6.42 -0.67 -19.19
CA ILE A 230 7.83 -0.49 -19.61
C ILE A 230 8.01 0.84 -20.33
N VAL A 231 7.14 1.18 -21.27
CA VAL A 231 7.25 2.45 -22.01
C VAL A 231 7.21 3.65 -21.06
N ALA A 232 6.27 3.67 -20.11
CA ALA A 232 6.19 4.73 -19.09
C ALA A 232 7.46 4.78 -18.22
N GLU A 233 8.02 3.62 -17.86
CA GLU A 233 9.22 3.51 -17.03
C GLU A 233 10.46 4.17 -17.67
N PHE A 234 10.62 3.99 -18.98
CA PHE A 234 11.75 4.53 -19.72
C PHE A 234 11.50 5.95 -20.24
N ALA A 235 10.26 6.35 -20.46
CA ALA A 235 9.92 7.65 -21.04
C ALA A 235 10.06 8.81 -20.04
N TYR A 236 9.42 8.74 -18.87
CA TYR A 236 9.34 9.91 -17.95
C TYR A 236 9.38 9.57 -16.47
N MET A 237 9.43 8.29 -16.10
CA MET A 237 9.46 7.85 -14.72
C MET A 237 10.85 8.04 -14.06
N PRO A 238 10.92 8.31 -12.74
CA PRO A 238 12.15 8.74 -12.08
C PRO A 238 13.14 7.58 -11.90
N ILE A 239 14.39 7.80 -12.32
CA ILE A 239 15.47 6.80 -12.30
C ILE A 239 15.90 6.45 -10.88
N ARG A 240 15.93 7.46 -10.00
CA ARG A 240 16.36 7.34 -8.61
C ARG A 240 15.17 7.58 -7.69
N SER A 241 15.11 6.82 -6.60
CA SER A 241 14.11 7.03 -5.55
C SER A 241 14.24 8.43 -4.97
N TYR A 242 13.10 9.07 -4.71
CA TYR A 242 13.05 10.38 -4.05
C TYR A 242 13.62 10.27 -2.63
N GLN A 243 14.33 11.31 -2.20
CA GLN A 243 14.98 11.31 -0.89
C GLN A 243 13.96 11.27 0.24
N ASN A 244 14.22 10.44 1.24
CA ASN A 244 13.36 10.33 2.42
C ASN A 244 13.43 11.60 3.28
N LYS A 245 12.36 11.88 4.04
CA LYS A 245 12.21 13.09 4.89
C LYS A 245 13.45 13.39 5.74
N ASN A 246 14.04 12.37 6.39
CA ASN A 246 15.21 12.55 7.25
C ASN A 246 16.47 12.97 6.47
N GLN A 247 16.61 12.57 5.21
CA GLN A 247 17.73 13.01 4.36
C GLN A 247 17.58 14.46 3.94
N LEU A 248 16.34 14.91 3.73
CA LEU A 248 16.03 16.31 3.42
C LEU A 248 16.28 17.20 4.65
N GLU A 249 15.87 16.75 5.83
CA GLU A 249 16.09 17.42 7.12
C GLU A 249 17.59 17.54 7.44
N ASN A 250 18.37 16.49 7.20
CA ASN A 250 19.83 16.56 7.30
C ASN A 250 20.45 17.56 6.32
N LYS A 251 19.94 17.65 5.09
CA LYS A 251 20.41 18.64 4.11
C LYS A 251 20.05 20.07 4.51
N ILE A 252 18.87 20.27 5.08
CA ILE A 252 18.43 21.55 5.65
C ILE A 252 19.37 21.94 6.79
N ASN A 253 19.58 21.05 7.77
CA ASN A 253 20.47 21.32 8.90
C ASN A 253 21.89 21.65 8.42
N ARG A 254 22.39 20.91 7.41
CA ARG A 254 23.69 21.20 6.80
C ARG A 254 23.74 22.53 6.04
N ALA A 255 22.62 22.98 5.48
CA ALA A 255 22.50 24.25 4.75
C ALA A 255 22.17 25.43 5.70
N GLN A 256 21.64 25.19 6.89
CA GLN A 256 21.47 26.21 7.93
C GLN A 256 22.75 26.45 8.72
N ASP A 257 23.67 25.49 8.72
CA ASP A 257 24.96 25.55 9.38
C ASP A 257 25.86 26.63 8.77
N GLU A 258 25.94 27.79 9.44
CA GLU A 258 26.73 28.96 9.03
C GLU A 258 28.23 28.72 9.18
N THR A 259 28.64 27.79 10.05
CA THR A 259 30.05 27.45 10.27
C THR A 259 30.71 26.83 9.04
N ARG A 260 29.90 26.37 8.06
CA ARG A 260 30.38 25.86 6.78
C ARG A 260 30.80 26.92 5.78
N ASP A 261 30.43 28.18 6.00
CA ASP A 261 30.82 29.27 5.10
C ASP A 261 32.32 29.59 5.25
N ILE A 262 32.88 29.27 6.43
CA ILE A 262 34.30 29.38 6.79
C ILE A 262 34.98 28.01 6.58
N HIS A 263 36.09 27.97 5.85
CA HIS A 263 36.84 26.74 5.56
C HIS A 263 38.31 26.89 5.97
N GLU A 264 38.97 25.81 6.39
CA GLU A 264 40.40 25.85 6.79
C GLU A 264 41.30 26.39 5.67
N ALA A 265 40.95 26.09 4.41
CA ALA A 265 41.62 26.63 3.22
C ALA A 265 41.48 28.17 3.04
N ASP A 266 40.64 28.85 3.84
CA ASP A 266 40.55 30.31 3.83
C ASP A 266 41.73 30.95 4.54
N GLU A 267 42.47 30.20 5.36
CA GLU A 267 43.69 30.66 6.03
C GLU A 267 44.83 30.94 5.03
N ASP A 268 44.80 30.30 3.86
CA ASP A 268 45.80 30.44 2.79
C ASP A 268 45.60 31.70 1.92
N ILE A 269 44.48 32.42 2.09
CA ILE A 269 44.17 33.64 1.32
C ILE A 269 44.66 34.85 2.12
N GLU A 270 45.69 35.54 1.64
CA GLU A 270 46.27 36.68 2.36
C GLU A 270 45.39 37.94 2.32
N ASP A 271 44.72 38.20 1.19
CA ASP A 271 43.85 39.38 1.06
C ASP A 271 42.52 39.22 1.84
N ALA A 272 42.20 40.22 2.65
CA ALA A 272 40.99 40.20 3.48
C ALA A 272 39.73 40.44 2.65
N GLY A 273 39.82 41.23 1.57
CA GLY A 273 38.70 41.49 0.65
C GLY A 273 38.31 40.23 -0.13
N GLU A 274 39.30 39.55 -0.70
CA GLU A 274 39.13 38.30 -1.43
C GLU A 274 38.58 37.16 -0.54
N ARG A 275 39.07 37.04 0.70
CA ARG A 275 38.50 36.11 1.70
C ARG A 275 37.03 36.34 1.94
N GLN A 276 36.66 37.60 2.16
CA GLN A 276 35.28 37.97 2.47
C GLN A 276 34.36 37.78 1.26
N GLU A 277 34.85 38.03 0.05
CA GLU A 277 34.13 37.75 -1.19
C GLU A 277 33.86 36.24 -1.35
N VAL A 278 34.87 35.39 -1.15
CA VAL A 278 34.74 33.93 -1.22
C VAL A 278 33.76 33.38 -0.17
N GLN A 279 33.80 33.88 1.07
CA GLN A 279 32.87 33.50 2.14
C GLN A 279 31.44 33.95 1.82
N ASN A 280 31.26 35.18 1.34
CA ASN A 280 29.95 35.68 0.89
C ASN A 280 29.40 34.86 -0.28
N ASP A 281 30.25 34.43 -1.21
CA ASP A 281 29.86 33.62 -2.35
C ASP A 281 29.38 32.21 -1.92
N ARG A 282 30.03 31.62 -0.90
CA ARG A 282 29.60 30.36 -0.28
C ARG A 282 28.29 30.53 0.49
N ALA A 283 28.16 31.61 1.28
CA ALA A 283 26.94 31.94 2.00
C ALA A 283 25.76 32.14 1.03
N ASN A 284 25.96 32.86 -0.08
CA ASN A 284 24.95 33.03 -1.13
C ASN A 284 24.54 31.70 -1.78
N ARG A 285 25.49 30.81 -2.08
CA ARG A 285 25.18 29.45 -2.59
C ARG A 285 24.43 28.62 -1.56
N ARG A 286 24.75 28.76 -0.27
CA ARG A 286 24.07 28.08 0.83
C ARG A 286 22.63 28.56 0.95
N LEU A 287 22.40 29.87 0.93
CA LEU A 287 21.06 30.48 0.95
C LEU A 287 20.22 30.08 -0.27
N LEU A 288 20.80 30.05 -1.47
CA LEU A 288 20.12 29.57 -2.70
C LEU A 288 19.75 28.08 -2.60
N LYS A 289 20.65 27.23 -2.11
CA LYS A 289 20.36 25.81 -1.86
C LYS A 289 19.29 25.63 -0.79
N LEU A 290 19.34 26.44 0.27
CA LEU A 290 18.35 26.43 1.33
C LEU A 290 16.98 26.75 0.74
N ALA A 291 16.85 27.85 -0.02
CA ALA A 291 15.62 28.26 -0.68
C ALA A 291 15.03 27.15 -1.58
N GLN A 292 15.86 26.49 -2.41
CA GLN A 292 15.43 25.35 -3.23
C GLN A 292 14.94 24.15 -2.40
N ILE A 293 15.57 23.89 -1.26
CA ILE A 293 15.14 22.82 -0.36
C ILE A 293 13.84 23.22 0.37
N GLU A 294 13.72 24.48 0.80
CA GLU A 294 12.53 25.04 1.46
C GLU A 294 11.31 25.03 0.54
N GLU A 295 11.51 25.25 -0.77
CA GLU A 295 10.46 25.18 -1.78
C GLU A 295 9.82 23.78 -1.83
N VAL A 296 10.65 22.72 -1.86
CA VAL A 296 10.18 21.33 -1.91
C VAL A 296 9.71 20.83 -0.53
N ALA A 297 10.38 21.23 0.55
CA ALA A 297 10.11 20.77 1.91
C ALA A 297 9.00 21.57 2.64
N GLY A 298 8.70 22.77 2.17
CA GLY A 298 7.99 23.83 2.90
C GLY A 298 8.96 24.69 3.74
N GLY A 299 8.68 26.00 3.88
CA GLY A 299 9.47 26.95 4.67
C GLY A 299 9.51 26.64 6.18
N ALA A 300 10.33 27.39 6.94
CA ALA A 300 10.59 27.14 8.36
C ALA A 300 9.32 27.11 9.23
N GLU A 301 8.40 28.07 9.09
CA GLU A 301 7.14 28.11 9.86
C GLU A 301 6.24 26.89 9.58
N HIS A 302 6.07 26.54 8.30
CA HIS A 302 5.31 25.35 7.91
C HIS A 302 5.98 24.07 8.42
N ARG A 303 7.31 24.04 8.54
CA ARG A 303 8.07 22.93 9.12
C ARG A 303 7.85 22.86 10.63
N GLU A 304 7.93 23.97 11.34
CA GLU A 304 7.75 24.03 12.78
C GLU A 304 6.32 23.64 13.18
N GLU A 305 5.31 24.17 12.49
CA GLU A 305 3.91 23.77 12.68
C GLU A 305 3.69 22.28 12.40
N ARG A 306 4.39 21.75 11.39
CA ARG A 306 4.38 20.33 11.06
C ARG A 306 5.12 19.47 12.09
N THR A 307 6.20 19.97 12.68
CA THR A 307 6.93 19.31 13.77
C THR A 307 6.08 19.28 15.03
N LYS A 308 5.48 20.41 15.43
CA LYS A 308 4.50 20.47 16.54
C LYS A 308 3.31 19.54 16.29
N THR A 309 2.80 19.49 15.06
CA THR A 309 1.72 18.56 14.68
C THR A 309 2.17 17.10 14.73
N LYS A 310 3.41 16.79 14.29
CA LYS A 310 3.99 15.44 14.39
C LYS A 310 4.20 15.03 15.85
N GLU A 311 4.74 15.90 16.69
CA GLU A 311 4.95 15.67 18.12
C GLU A 311 3.60 15.42 18.81
N ARG A 312 2.60 16.26 18.57
CA ARG A 312 1.22 16.02 19.04
C ARG A 312 0.65 14.69 18.56
N ARG A 313 0.91 14.29 17.30
CA ARG A 313 0.50 12.97 16.77
C ARG A 313 1.26 11.82 17.42
N GLN A 314 2.55 11.98 17.69
CA GLN A 314 3.38 10.98 18.36
C GLN A 314 2.91 10.76 19.79
N GLU A 315 2.64 11.85 20.52
CA GLU A 315 2.03 11.82 21.85
C GLU A 315 0.62 11.20 21.82
N ALA A 316 -0.22 11.58 20.85
CA ALA A 316 -1.57 11.04 20.70
C ALA A 316 -1.59 9.54 20.34
N SER A 317 -0.55 9.04 19.66
CA SER A 317 -0.47 7.61 19.31
C SER A 317 -0.30 6.70 20.54
N GLY A 318 0.25 7.23 21.64
CA GLY A 318 0.48 6.56 22.92
C GLY A 318 1.52 5.42 22.91
N VAL A 319 1.99 5.00 21.73
CA VAL A 319 2.88 3.84 21.54
C VAL A 319 4.01 4.17 20.54
N TRP A 320 4.18 5.44 20.18
CA TRP A 320 5.23 5.83 19.25
C TRP A 320 6.61 5.50 19.81
N GLY A 321 7.41 4.79 19.01
CA GLY A 321 8.82 4.58 19.32
C GLY A 321 9.15 3.50 20.35
N VAL A 322 8.20 2.69 20.77
CA VAL A 322 8.40 1.64 21.81
C VAL A 322 9.57 0.70 21.47
N LEU A 323 9.80 0.39 20.19
CA LEU A 323 10.88 -0.49 19.74
C LEU A 323 11.86 0.19 18.77
N HIS A 324 11.86 1.52 18.66
CA HIS A 324 12.81 2.22 17.79
C HIS A 324 14.26 1.96 18.20
N GLY A 325 15.15 1.76 17.22
CA GLY A 325 16.58 1.50 17.47
C GLY A 325 16.90 0.08 17.95
N VAL A 326 15.90 -0.75 18.26
CA VAL A 326 16.09 -2.16 18.61
C VAL A 326 16.33 -2.98 17.34
N PRO A 327 17.31 -3.90 17.31
CA PRO A 327 17.57 -4.72 16.13
C PRO A 327 16.37 -5.63 15.78
N ALA A 328 16.13 -5.81 14.47
CA ALA A 328 14.93 -6.48 13.93
C ALA A 328 14.65 -7.87 14.52
N HIS A 329 15.68 -8.67 14.80
CA HIS A 329 15.50 -10.01 15.39
C HIS A 329 14.88 -9.98 16.79
N LYS A 330 15.21 -8.95 17.60
CA LYS A 330 14.59 -8.76 18.93
C LYS A 330 13.17 -8.21 18.79
N GLN A 331 12.94 -7.34 17.80
CA GLN A 331 11.60 -6.83 17.49
C GLN A 331 10.64 -7.98 17.09
N ILE A 332 11.09 -8.94 16.28
CA ILE A 332 10.29 -10.10 15.85
C ILE A 332 9.93 -11.03 17.02
N ARG A 333 10.79 -11.16 18.03
CA ARG A 333 10.50 -11.95 19.23
C ARG A 333 9.64 -11.23 20.26
N SER A 334 9.25 -9.98 19.99
CA SER A 334 8.46 -9.19 20.93
C SER A 334 6.98 -9.59 20.92
N PRO A 335 6.26 -9.44 22.04
CA PRO A 335 4.80 -9.66 22.07
C PRO A 335 4.05 -8.70 21.14
N TRP A 336 4.61 -7.49 20.90
CA TRP A 336 4.10 -6.51 19.93
C TRP A 336 4.06 -7.08 18.50
N PHE A 337 5.04 -7.89 18.13
CA PHE A 337 5.09 -8.53 16.82
C PHE A 337 4.24 -9.81 16.78
N LEU A 338 4.34 -10.66 17.79
CA LEU A 338 3.64 -11.95 17.80
C LEU A 338 2.12 -11.81 17.78
N LEU A 339 1.56 -10.87 18.54
CA LEU A 339 0.10 -10.67 18.60
C LEU A 339 -0.44 -10.10 17.28
N ILE A 340 0.26 -9.14 16.65
CA ILE A 340 -0.17 -8.61 15.35
C ILE A 340 -0.04 -9.66 14.26
N LEU A 341 1.02 -10.48 14.31
CA LEU A 341 1.23 -11.57 13.36
C LEU A 341 0.08 -12.58 13.47
N LEU A 342 -0.27 -13.00 14.68
CA LEU A 342 -1.33 -13.98 14.90
C LEU A 342 -2.70 -13.44 14.44
N LEU A 343 -3.00 -12.15 14.71
CA LEU A 343 -4.20 -11.52 14.17
C LEU A 343 -4.19 -11.49 12.63
N THR A 344 -3.03 -11.17 12.03
CA THR A 344 -2.87 -11.09 10.57
C THR A 344 -3.05 -12.44 9.90
N ILE A 345 -2.51 -13.51 10.49
CA ILE A 345 -2.72 -14.88 10.01
C ILE A 345 -4.21 -15.19 9.94
N VAL A 346 -4.96 -14.98 11.03
CA VAL A 346 -6.38 -15.36 11.10
C VAL A 346 -7.22 -14.49 10.16
N GLN A 347 -7.02 -13.17 10.15
CA GLN A 347 -7.82 -12.28 9.31
C GLN A 347 -7.51 -12.44 7.83
N MET A 348 -6.24 -12.63 7.46
CA MET A 348 -5.87 -12.86 6.08
C MET A 348 -6.47 -14.16 5.54
N LEU A 349 -6.42 -15.23 6.34
CA LEU A 349 -7.04 -16.51 6.00
C LEU A 349 -8.56 -16.37 5.83
N LYS A 350 -9.23 -15.67 6.76
CA LYS A 350 -10.68 -15.40 6.68
C LYS A 350 -11.04 -14.60 5.43
N MET A 351 -10.31 -13.52 5.14
CA MET A 351 -10.61 -12.66 4.00
C MET A 351 -10.41 -13.40 2.67
N ASN A 352 -9.31 -14.14 2.52
CA ASN A 352 -9.04 -14.88 1.29
C ASN A 352 -10.04 -16.04 1.11
N TYR A 353 -10.39 -16.76 2.19
CA TYR A 353 -11.43 -17.78 2.15
C TYR A 353 -12.78 -17.20 1.69
N PHE A 354 -13.18 -16.04 2.23
CA PHE A 354 -14.40 -15.35 1.82
C PHE A 354 -14.41 -15.00 0.33
N ILE A 355 -13.33 -14.40 -0.21
CA ILE A 355 -13.24 -14.06 -1.64
C ILE A 355 -13.38 -15.29 -2.53
N ALA A 356 -12.73 -16.40 -2.16
CA ALA A 356 -12.74 -17.63 -2.95
C ALA A 356 -14.11 -18.31 -2.99
N THR A 357 -14.86 -18.23 -1.89
CA THR A 357 -16.06 -19.05 -1.66
C THR A 357 -17.35 -18.25 -1.54
N ILE A 358 -17.34 -16.92 -1.70
CA ILE A 358 -18.52 -16.05 -1.51
C ILE A 358 -19.79 -16.59 -2.20
N LYS A 359 -19.69 -16.97 -3.47
CA LYS A 359 -20.83 -17.53 -4.23
C LYS A 359 -21.30 -18.86 -3.64
N SER A 360 -20.39 -19.82 -3.38
CA SER A 360 -20.75 -21.14 -2.85
C SER A 360 -21.29 -21.06 -1.42
N GLN A 361 -20.75 -20.14 -0.59
CA GLN A 361 -21.24 -19.90 0.76
C GLN A 361 -22.69 -19.37 0.75
N TYR A 362 -22.98 -18.32 -0.02
CA TYR A 362 -24.33 -17.75 -0.05
C TYR A 362 -25.34 -18.65 -0.75
N ARG A 363 -24.91 -19.48 -1.70
CA ARG A 363 -25.76 -20.54 -2.27
C ARG A 363 -26.24 -21.50 -1.18
N PHE A 364 -25.33 -21.95 -0.32
CA PHE A 364 -25.69 -22.82 0.81
C PHE A 364 -26.57 -22.10 1.84
N ILE A 365 -26.18 -20.88 2.24
CA ILE A 365 -26.86 -20.13 3.32
C ILE A 365 -28.28 -19.69 2.92
N LEU A 366 -28.47 -19.26 1.67
CA LEU A 366 -29.76 -18.74 1.19
C LEU A 366 -30.60 -19.80 0.47
N GLY A 367 -30.00 -20.93 0.07
CA GLY A 367 -30.68 -21.98 -0.70
C GLY A 367 -31.13 -21.52 -2.10
N SER A 368 -30.54 -20.45 -2.63
CA SER A 368 -30.95 -19.79 -3.88
C SER A 368 -29.73 -19.39 -4.70
N GLU A 369 -29.60 -19.96 -5.91
CA GLU A 369 -28.51 -19.63 -6.84
C GLU A 369 -28.63 -18.17 -7.33
N ALA A 370 -29.86 -17.69 -7.55
CA ALA A 370 -30.11 -16.32 -8.01
C ALA A 370 -29.68 -15.26 -6.97
N ASP A 371 -29.97 -15.50 -5.69
CA ASP A 371 -29.57 -14.57 -4.62
C ASP A 371 -28.06 -14.61 -4.36
N ALA A 372 -27.45 -15.80 -4.43
CA ALA A 372 -26.01 -15.97 -4.33
C ALA A 372 -25.28 -15.24 -5.47
N ASP A 373 -25.80 -15.33 -6.70
CA ASP A 373 -25.29 -14.60 -7.86
C ASP A 373 -25.45 -13.08 -7.69
N ALA A 374 -26.58 -12.62 -7.15
CA ALA A 374 -26.82 -11.20 -6.91
C ALA A 374 -25.84 -10.61 -5.88
N ILE A 375 -25.60 -11.32 -4.77
CA ILE A 375 -24.61 -10.92 -3.76
C ILE A 375 -23.20 -10.96 -4.33
N ASN A 376 -22.84 -11.97 -5.12
CA ASN A 376 -21.53 -12.06 -5.76
C ASN A 376 -21.31 -10.92 -6.76
N ARG A 377 -22.30 -10.59 -7.60
CA ARG A 377 -22.24 -9.41 -8.51
C ARG A 377 -22.09 -8.11 -7.72
N PHE A 378 -22.81 -7.96 -6.61
CA PHE A 378 -22.66 -6.79 -5.75
C PHE A 378 -21.26 -6.72 -5.14
N PHE A 379 -20.71 -7.85 -4.69
CA PHE A 379 -19.34 -7.93 -4.19
C PHE A 379 -18.30 -7.53 -5.25
N ASP A 380 -18.43 -8.04 -6.48
CA ASP A 380 -17.51 -7.74 -7.58
C ASP A 380 -17.44 -6.22 -7.86
N VAL A 381 -18.58 -5.52 -7.77
CA VAL A 381 -18.68 -4.06 -7.94
C VAL A 381 -18.23 -3.30 -6.69
N ALA A 382 -18.61 -3.77 -5.50
CA ALA A 382 -18.33 -3.11 -4.24
C ALA A 382 -16.85 -3.17 -3.87
N LEU A 383 -16.12 -4.23 -4.24
CA LEU A 383 -14.72 -4.42 -3.86
C LEU A 383 -13.81 -3.31 -4.43
N PRO A 384 -13.82 -3.01 -5.73
CA PRO A 384 -13.02 -1.92 -6.27
C PRO A 384 -13.42 -0.53 -5.76
N ILE A 385 -14.73 -0.28 -5.67
CA ILE A 385 -15.28 1.01 -5.24
C ILE A 385 -14.95 1.25 -3.76
N GLY A 386 -15.15 0.24 -2.92
CA GLY A 386 -14.87 0.26 -1.49
C GLY A 386 -13.41 0.58 -1.21
N GLY A 387 -12.48 -0.02 -1.94
CA GLY A 387 -11.05 0.31 -1.87
C GLY A 387 -10.76 1.79 -2.13
N LEU A 388 -11.27 2.35 -3.23
CA LEU A 388 -11.02 3.74 -3.61
C LEU A 388 -11.72 4.75 -2.68
N VAL A 389 -12.98 4.51 -2.34
CA VAL A 389 -13.80 5.44 -1.54
C VAL A 389 -13.38 5.43 -0.06
N SER A 390 -13.01 4.28 0.50
CA SER A 390 -12.59 4.19 1.90
C SER A 390 -11.22 4.81 2.17
N THR A 391 -10.35 4.83 1.16
CA THR A 391 -8.96 5.31 1.24
C THR A 391 -8.76 6.67 1.95
N PRO A 392 -9.44 7.78 1.56
CA PRO A 392 -9.27 9.07 2.24
C PRO A 392 -9.71 9.04 3.70
N PHE A 393 -10.79 8.32 4.01
CA PHE A 393 -11.29 8.19 5.38
C PHE A 393 -10.35 7.38 6.25
N ILE A 394 -9.81 6.28 5.74
CA ILE A 394 -8.78 5.47 6.41
C ILE A 394 -7.55 6.33 6.71
N GLY A 395 -7.09 7.13 5.75
CA GLY A 395 -5.98 8.05 5.95
C GLY A 395 -6.22 9.06 7.07
N ILE A 396 -7.43 9.65 7.16
CA ILE A 396 -7.79 10.57 8.25
C ILE A 396 -7.86 9.83 9.58
N LEU A 397 -8.49 8.65 9.61
CA LEU A 397 -8.67 7.82 10.79
C LEU A 397 -7.33 7.46 11.43
N LEU A 398 -6.39 6.93 10.64
CA LEU A 398 -5.07 6.50 11.13
C LEU A 398 -4.17 7.66 11.57
N ASN A 399 -4.41 8.87 11.02
CA ASN A 399 -3.65 10.06 11.40
C ASN A 399 -4.17 10.76 12.65
N LYS A 400 -5.46 10.64 12.96
CA LYS A 400 -6.10 11.32 14.11
C LYS A 400 -6.28 10.41 15.32
N LEU A 401 -6.45 9.10 15.11
CA LEU A 401 -6.71 8.16 16.21
C LEU A 401 -5.43 7.51 16.72
N SER A 402 -5.45 7.16 18.01
CA SER A 402 -4.39 6.37 18.61
C SER A 402 -4.41 4.93 18.08
N VAL A 403 -3.27 4.24 18.22
CA VAL A 403 -3.16 2.83 17.81
C VAL A 403 -4.21 1.98 18.53
N SER A 404 -4.37 2.17 19.85
CA SER A 404 -5.34 1.41 20.64
C SER A 404 -6.78 1.59 20.17
N VAL A 405 -7.19 2.82 19.82
CA VAL A 405 -8.55 3.09 19.33
C VAL A 405 -8.75 2.48 17.95
N THR A 406 -7.76 2.61 17.05
CA THR A 406 -7.80 2.04 15.71
C THR A 406 -8.00 0.53 15.76
N PHE A 407 -7.25 -0.19 16.59
CA PHE A 407 -7.39 -1.64 16.73
C PHE A 407 -8.66 -2.05 17.50
N GLY A 408 -9.18 -1.19 18.38
CA GLY A 408 -10.51 -1.36 18.96
C GLY A 408 -11.62 -1.31 17.90
N ILE A 409 -11.56 -0.35 16.98
CA ILE A 409 -12.48 -0.27 15.82
C ILE A 409 -12.34 -1.51 14.94
N LEU A 410 -11.11 -1.93 14.61
CA LEU A 410 -10.88 -3.16 13.84
C LEU A 410 -11.47 -4.39 14.52
N THR A 411 -11.32 -4.52 15.84
CA THR A 411 -11.87 -5.65 16.61
C THR A 411 -13.39 -5.63 16.60
N ALA A 412 -14.01 -4.45 16.71
CA ALA A 412 -15.46 -4.30 16.58
C ALA A 412 -15.95 -4.70 15.17
N LEU A 413 -15.23 -4.30 14.12
CA LEU A 413 -15.52 -4.71 12.74
C LEU A 413 -15.37 -6.22 12.53
N ILE A 414 -14.36 -6.85 13.14
CA ILE A 414 -14.17 -8.31 13.10
C ILE A 414 -15.36 -9.05 13.73
N LEU A 415 -15.82 -8.57 14.89
CA LEU A 415 -17.01 -9.10 15.58
C LEU A 415 -18.26 -8.93 14.73
N ALA A 416 -18.49 -7.74 14.19
CA ALA A 416 -19.64 -7.44 13.35
C ALA A 416 -19.65 -8.29 12.07
N LEU A 417 -18.50 -8.45 11.38
CA LEU A 417 -18.37 -9.34 10.23
C LEU A 417 -18.65 -10.80 10.61
N GLY A 418 -18.13 -11.26 11.76
CA GLY A 418 -18.40 -12.61 12.26
C GLY A 418 -19.88 -12.86 12.54
N ALA A 419 -20.57 -11.89 13.14
CA ALA A 419 -21.99 -12.00 13.47
C ALA A 419 -22.91 -11.91 12.23
N LEU A 420 -22.59 -11.05 11.27
CA LEU A 420 -23.38 -10.86 10.05
C LEU A 420 -23.24 -11.98 9.03
N SER A 421 -22.20 -12.80 9.12
CA SER A 421 -21.96 -13.92 8.18
C SER A 421 -22.83 -15.16 8.44
N TYR A 422 -23.67 -15.17 9.48
CA TYR A 422 -24.50 -16.31 9.85
C TYR A 422 -25.97 -16.24 9.41
N PRO A 423 -26.68 -15.10 9.56
CA PRO A 423 -28.12 -15.08 9.32
C PRO A 423 -28.47 -15.41 7.86
N PRO A 424 -29.44 -16.29 7.60
CA PRO A 424 -29.87 -16.67 6.26
C PRO A 424 -30.81 -15.61 5.65
N PHE A 425 -30.38 -14.34 5.70
CA PHE A 425 -31.13 -13.23 5.15
C PHE A 425 -30.29 -12.52 4.08
N GLY A 426 -30.89 -12.24 2.91
CA GLY A 426 -30.19 -11.56 1.82
C GLY A 426 -29.57 -10.22 2.24
N TRP A 427 -30.28 -9.41 3.04
CA TRP A 427 -29.78 -8.14 3.56
C TRP A 427 -28.51 -8.29 4.42
N ALA A 428 -28.38 -9.40 5.16
CA ALA A 428 -27.20 -9.69 5.97
C ALA A 428 -25.99 -10.02 5.08
N GLY A 429 -26.23 -10.66 3.93
CA GLY A 429 -25.23 -10.86 2.88
C GLY A 429 -24.70 -9.54 2.31
N TYR A 430 -25.59 -8.64 1.89
CA TYR A 430 -25.21 -7.32 1.40
C TYR A 430 -24.47 -6.49 2.47
N ALA A 431 -24.94 -6.52 3.73
CA ALA A 431 -24.28 -5.84 4.84
C ALA A 431 -22.86 -6.40 5.11
N THR A 432 -22.69 -7.73 5.03
CA THR A 432 -21.39 -8.38 5.16
C THR A 432 -20.42 -7.90 4.07
N VAL A 433 -20.89 -7.82 2.81
CA VAL A 433 -20.09 -7.30 1.70
C VAL A 433 -19.67 -5.85 1.93
N VAL A 434 -20.61 -4.95 2.29
CA VAL A 434 -20.29 -3.54 2.57
C VAL A 434 -19.27 -3.41 3.68
N LEU A 435 -19.44 -4.17 4.77
CA LEU A 435 -18.52 -4.12 5.90
C LEU A 435 -17.14 -4.69 5.52
N PHE A 436 -17.10 -5.74 4.70
CA PHE A 436 -15.86 -6.36 4.22
C PHE A 436 -15.03 -5.41 3.37
N VAL A 437 -15.65 -4.70 2.41
CA VAL A 437 -14.93 -3.79 1.49
C VAL A 437 -14.39 -2.54 2.18
N ILE A 438 -14.92 -2.18 3.36
CA ILE A 438 -14.36 -1.14 4.22
C ILE A 438 -13.27 -1.72 5.14
N PHE A 439 -13.54 -2.88 5.73
CA PHE A 439 -12.65 -3.52 6.70
C PHE A 439 -11.30 -3.89 6.08
N ARG A 440 -11.29 -4.50 4.89
CA ARG A 440 -10.08 -5.01 4.23
C ARG A 440 -9.00 -3.94 4.00
N PRO A 441 -9.27 -2.81 3.31
CA PRO A 441 -8.27 -1.76 3.12
C PRO A 441 -7.87 -1.07 4.43
N LEU A 442 -8.81 -0.91 5.37
CA LEU A 442 -8.52 -0.35 6.69
C LEU A 442 -7.55 -1.24 7.47
N TYR A 443 -7.74 -2.56 7.43
CA TYR A 443 -6.93 -3.55 8.12
C TYR A 443 -5.46 -3.52 7.65
N TYR A 444 -5.22 -3.58 6.34
CA TYR A 444 -3.86 -3.54 5.78
C TYR A 444 -3.17 -2.20 6.04
N SER A 445 -3.91 -1.09 5.92
CA SER A 445 -3.40 0.25 6.21
C SER A 445 -3.03 0.40 7.69
N ALA A 446 -3.86 -0.12 8.60
CA ALA A 446 -3.59 -0.09 10.03
C ALA A 446 -2.36 -0.93 10.44
N ILE A 447 -2.13 -2.09 9.80
CA ILE A 447 -0.91 -2.89 10.04
C ILE A 447 0.34 -2.14 9.59
N SER A 448 0.30 -1.51 8.41
CA SER A 448 1.42 -0.71 7.89
C SER A 448 1.71 0.51 8.78
N ASP A 449 0.67 1.24 9.20
CA ASP A 449 0.79 2.36 10.15
C ASP A 449 1.31 1.91 11.52
N TYR A 450 0.80 0.80 12.06
CA TYR A 450 1.29 0.19 13.29
C TYR A 450 2.76 -0.20 13.20
N ALA A 451 3.17 -0.87 12.11
CA ALA A 451 4.54 -1.30 11.92
C ALA A 451 5.49 -0.10 11.92
N THR A 452 5.05 1.01 11.33
CA THR A 452 5.77 2.29 11.32
C THR A 452 5.85 2.91 12.72
N LYS A 453 4.72 2.99 13.44
CA LYS A 453 4.62 3.65 14.76
C LYS A 453 5.39 2.94 15.86
N VAL A 454 5.38 1.60 15.87
CA VAL A 454 5.95 0.81 16.97
C VAL A 454 7.40 0.43 16.73
N PHE A 455 7.74 -0.01 15.52
CA PHE A 455 9.07 -0.56 15.22
C PHE A 455 9.99 0.39 14.46
N GLY A 456 9.42 1.38 13.78
CA GLY A 456 10.14 2.44 13.09
C GLY A 456 10.52 2.12 11.64
N PHE A 457 10.85 3.18 10.90
CA PHE A 457 11.13 3.11 9.47
C PHE A 457 12.36 2.27 9.11
N ALA A 458 13.36 2.17 9.99
CA ALA A 458 14.62 1.49 9.71
C ALA A 458 14.45 -0.03 9.52
N THR A 459 13.52 -0.65 10.25
CA THR A 459 13.23 -2.09 10.19
C THR A 459 11.86 -2.39 9.59
N PHE A 460 11.12 -1.36 9.15
CA PHE A 460 9.76 -1.43 8.62
C PHE A 460 9.60 -2.53 7.56
N GLY A 461 10.42 -2.49 6.50
CA GLY A 461 10.30 -3.44 5.39
C GLY A 461 10.50 -4.89 5.83
N ARG A 462 11.44 -5.14 6.76
CA ARG A 462 11.68 -6.49 7.31
C ARG A 462 10.52 -6.97 8.16
N ILE A 463 9.97 -6.12 9.04
CA ILE A 463 8.87 -6.50 9.92
C ILE A 463 7.57 -6.68 9.16
N TYR A 464 7.16 -5.67 8.39
CA TYR A 464 5.93 -5.72 7.62
C TYR A 464 5.99 -6.86 6.59
N GLY A 465 7.10 -6.99 5.87
CA GLY A 465 7.32 -8.11 4.95
C GLY A 465 7.29 -9.48 5.62
N THR A 466 7.84 -9.63 6.83
CA THR A 466 7.76 -10.89 7.58
C THR A 466 6.32 -11.20 8.00
N ILE A 467 5.57 -10.20 8.49
CA ILE A 467 4.16 -10.38 8.87
C ILE A 467 3.34 -10.88 7.67
N VAL A 468 3.46 -10.21 6.53
CA VAL A 468 2.72 -10.55 5.31
C VAL A 468 3.17 -11.90 4.75
N CYS A 469 4.49 -12.18 4.73
CA CYS A 469 5.02 -13.44 4.21
C CYS A 469 4.59 -14.65 5.05
N VAL A 470 4.74 -14.58 6.38
CA VAL A 470 4.32 -15.67 7.28
C VAL A 470 2.81 -15.88 7.21
N SER A 471 2.02 -14.80 7.21
CA SER A 471 0.55 -14.89 7.04
C SER A 471 0.18 -15.49 5.68
N GLY A 472 0.90 -15.11 4.63
CA GLY A 472 0.77 -15.67 3.29
C GLY A 472 1.03 -17.17 3.26
N LEU A 473 2.09 -17.67 3.89
CA LEU A 473 2.39 -19.10 3.96
C LEU A 473 1.31 -19.89 4.70
N VAL A 474 0.77 -19.34 5.79
CA VAL A 474 -0.33 -19.99 6.54
C VAL A 474 -1.62 -20.05 5.72
N ASN A 475 -1.81 -19.20 4.69
CA ASN A 475 -2.97 -19.30 3.81
C ASN A 475 -3.06 -20.62 3.03
N PHE A 476 -2.00 -21.44 2.94
CA PHE A 476 -2.16 -22.81 2.44
C PHE A 476 -3.14 -23.64 3.27
N ALA A 477 -3.38 -23.29 4.53
CA ALA A 477 -4.44 -23.90 5.34
C ALA A 477 -5.84 -23.71 4.73
N GLN A 478 -6.03 -22.70 3.86
CA GLN A 478 -7.29 -22.47 3.16
C GLN A 478 -7.71 -23.68 2.31
N SER A 479 -6.79 -24.42 1.68
CA SER A 479 -7.17 -25.61 0.91
C SER A 479 -7.72 -26.71 1.82
N GLY A 480 -7.16 -26.84 3.03
CA GLY A 480 -7.66 -27.74 4.05
C GLY A 480 -9.07 -27.35 4.51
N LEU A 481 -9.30 -26.06 4.76
CA LEU A 481 -10.62 -25.54 5.14
C LEU A 481 -11.66 -25.74 4.04
N ASP A 482 -11.28 -25.49 2.78
CA ASP A 482 -12.16 -25.66 1.63
C ASP A 482 -12.55 -27.14 1.42
N SER A 483 -11.58 -28.05 1.61
CA SER A 483 -11.84 -29.49 1.62
C SER A 483 -12.73 -29.94 2.79
N LEU A 484 -12.60 -29.29 3.95
CA LEU A 484 -13.41 -29.58 5.13
C LEU A 484 -14.87 -29.15 4.91
N THR A 485 -15.08 -27.98 4.30
CA THR A 485 -16.42 -27.47 3.96
C THR A 485 -17.10 -28.36 2.93
N HIS A 486 -16.41 -28.71 1.85
CA HIS A 486 -17.01 -29.52 0.79
C HIS A 486 -17.15 -31.01 1.13
N GLY A 487 -16.28 -31.56 2.00
CA GLY A 487 -16.30 -32.97 2.39
C GLY A 487 -17.16 -33.22 3.65
N PRO A 488 -16.55 -33.29 4.85
CA PRO A 488 -17.25 -33.63 6.10
C PRO A 488 -18.47 -32.75 6.43
N LEU A 489 -18.43 -31.48 6.05
CA LEU A 489 -19.50 -30.52 6.33
C LEU A 489 -20.58 -30.46 5.23
N ARG A 490 -20.47 -31.28 4.18
CA ARG A 490 -21.46 -31.39 3.09
C ARG A 490 -21.87 -30.04 2.47
N GLY A 491 -20.91 -29.11 2.35
CA GLY A 491 -21.12 -27.77 1.81
C GLY A 491 -21.44 -26.69 2.85
N ASP A 492 -21.60 -27.01 4.14
CA ASP A 492 -21.90 -26.03 5.18
C ASP A 492 -20.67 -25.17 5.54
N PRO A 493 -20.68 -23.86 5.24
CA PRO A 493 -19.56 -22.97 5.55
C PRO A 493 -19.58 -22.48 7.02
N THR A 494 -20.65 -22.76 7.78
CA THR A 494 -20.91 -22.16 9.09
C THR A 494 -19.80 -22.45 10.09
N LEU A 495 -19.37 -23.71 10.21
CA LEU A 495 -18.35 -24.10 11.18
C LEU A 495 -17.01 -23.38 10.92
N VAL A 496 -16.60 -23.30 9.65
CA VAL A 496 -15.35 -22.62 9.26
C VAL A 496 -15.47 -21.11 9.52
N ASN A 497 -16.60 -20.49 9.18
CA ASN A 497 -16.83 -19.07 9.41
C ASN A 497 -16.88 -18.71 10.91
N VAL A 498 -17.53 -19.53 11.73
CA VAL A 498 -17.61 -19.34 13.19
C VAL A 498 -16.25 -19.51 13.85
N THR A 499 -15.49 -20.54 13.46
CA THR A 499 -14.15 -20.79 14.03
C THR A 499 -13.17 -19.68 13.67
N LEU A 500 -13.09 -19.29 12.40
CA LEU A 500 -12.22 -18.18 11.97
C LEU A 500 -12.68 -16.83 12.53
N GLY A 501 -13.99 -16.59 12.57
CA GLY A 501 -14.58 -15.38 13.15
C GLY A 501 -14.30 -15.27 14.65
N GLY A 502 -14.52 -16.36 15.39
CA GLY A 502 -14.27 -16.46 16.83
C GLY A 502 -12.78 -16.33 17.17
N ALA A 503 -11.92 -17.07 16.48
CA ALA A 503 -10.46 -16.95 16.64
C ALA A 503 -10.00 -15.51 16.37
N GLY A 504 -10.50 -14.90 15.29
CA GLY A 504 -10.18 -13.52 14.94
C GLY A 504 -10.62 -12.52 16.00
N ALA A 505 -11.83 -12.69 16.56
CA ALA A 505 -12.37 -11.85 17.61
C ALA A 505 -11.58 -11.98 18.92
N ILE A 506 -11.27 -13.21 19.34
CA ILE A 506 -10.50 -13.47 20.57
C ILE A 506 -9.13 -12.81 20.47
N VAL A 507 -8.42 -13.02 19.37
CA VAL A 507 -7.08 -12.48 19.16
C VAL A 507 -7.12 -10.95 19.04
N GLY A 508 -8.12 -10.41 18.34
CA GLY A 508 -8.34 -8.96 18.21
C GLY A 508 -8.60 -8.30 19.57
N LEU A 509 -9.40 -8.92 20.43
CA LEU A 509 -9.66 -8.46 21.80
C LEU A 509 -8.40 -8.51 22.64
N ILE A 510 -7.64 -9.61 22.61
CA ILE A 510 -6.36 -9.73 23.33
C ILE A 510 -5.38 -8.64 22.89
N LEU A 511 -5.24 -8.41 21.57
CA LEU A 511 -4.36 -7.39 21.03
C LEU A 511 -4.81 -5.98 21.43
N THR A 512 -6.11 -5.69 21.36
CA THR A 512 -6.66 -4.38 21.74
C THR A 512 -6.45 -4.10 23.22
N VAL A 513 -6.74 -5.07 24.09
CA VAL A 513 -6.49 -4.95 25.54
C VAL A 513 -5.00 -4.76 25.80
N PHE A 514 -4.13 -5.53 25.13
CA PHE A 514 -2.69 -5.39 25.23
C PHE A 514 -2.23 -3.98 24.86
N PHE A 515 -2.73 -3.40 23.76
CA PHE A 515 -2.40 -2.03 23.36
C PHE A 515 -2.91 -0.98 24.35
N VAL A 516 -4.10 -1.15 24.92
CA VAL A 516 -4.62 -0.21 25.93
C VAL A 516 -3.74 -0.27 27.20
N VAL A 517 -3.42 -1.46 27.69
CA VAL A 517 -2.64 -1.65 28.93
C VAL A 517 -1.19 -1.19 28.74
N LYS A 518 -0.50 -1.70 27.72
CA LYS A 518 0.91 -1.36 27.49
C LYS A 518 1.10 0.06 26.97
N GLY A 519 0.16 0.58 26.18
CA GLY A 519 0.18 1.98 25.75
C GLY A 519 0.07 2.94 26.94
N ARG A 520 -0.89 2.72 27.85
CA ARG A 520 -1.01 3.54 29.07
C ARG A 520 0.22 3.44 29.97
N ALA A 521 0.77 2.24 30.15
CA ALA A 521 1.98 2.04 30.93
C ALA A 521 3.19 2.78 30.33
N PHE A 522 3.34 2.74 29.00
CA PHE A 522 4.41 3.42 28.28
C PHE A 522 4.31 4.95 28.42
N VAL A 523 3.12 5.53 28.16
CA VAL A 523 2.88 6.97 28.33
C VAL A 523 3.18 7.43 29.76
N LYS A 524 2.78 6.64 30.77
CA LYS A 524 3.08 6.94 32.17
C LYS A 524 4.59 6.94 32.44
N SER A 525 5.32 5.95 31.92
CA SER A 525 6.78 5.88 32.07
C SER A 525 7.51 7.03 31.37
N GLN A 526 7.05 7.43 30.19
CA GLN A 526 7.64 8.53 29.43
C GLN A 526 7.42 9.87 30.13
N LYS A 527 6.21 10.13 30.64
CA LYS A 527 5.92 11.33 31.44
C LYS A 527 6.78 11.40 32.70
N ALA A 528 6.98 10.28 33.39
CA ALA A 528 7.87 10.22 34.56
C ALA A 528 9.35 10.49 34.19
N ALA A 529 9.82 9.92 33.08
CA ALA A 529 11.17 10.16 32.57
C ALA A 529 11.37 11.62 32.15
N MET A 530 10.38 12.24 31.51
CA MET A 530 10.43 13.64 31.10
C MET A 530 10.41 14.59 32.30
N GLY A 531 9.57 14.31 33.31
CA GLY A 531 9.54 15.06 34.57
C GLY A 531 10.87 15.00 35.33
N THR A 532 11.49 13.81 35.42
CA THR A 532 12.83 13.67 36.03
C THR A 532 13.93 14.36 35.23
N MET A 533 13.82 14.40 33.90
CA MET A 533 14.75 15.14 33.05
C MET A 533 14.60 16.66 33.21
N GLU A 534 13.37 17.16 33.38
CA GLU A 534 13.08 18.56 33.62
C GLU A 534 13.52 19.00 35.02
N GLU A 535 13.32 18.16 36.05
CA GLU A 535 13.89 18.36 37.39
C GLU A 535 15.42 18.40 37.33
N ARG A 536 16.07 17.46 36.63
CA ARG A 536 17.53 17.50 36.41
C ARG A 536 17.97 18.77 35.68
N ARG A 537 17.20 19.25 34.69
CA ARG A 537 17.51 20.47 33.95
C ARG A 537 17.39 21.73 34.82
N ARG A 538 16.47 21.76 35.78
CA ARG A 538 16.34 22.83 36.79
C ARG A 538 17.47 22.79 37.84
N LEU A 539 18.09 21.62 38.04
CA LEU A 539 19.22 21.43 38.96
C LEU A 539 20.60 21.68 38.31
N LEU A 540 20.66 21.77 36.98
CA LEU A 540 21.85 22.28 36.30
C LEU A 540 21.89 23.80 36.50
N PRO A 541 22.98 24.37 37.02
CA PRO A 541 23.12 25.83 37.07
C PRO A 541 22.91 26.37 35.67
N SER A 542 22.08 27.40 35.52
CA SER A 542 22.04 28.20 34.32
C SER A 542 23.43 28.76 34.09
N VAL A 543 24.21 28.08 33.25
CA VAL A 543 25.35 28.73 32.59
C VAL A 543 24.72 29.72 31.63
N GLU A 544 24.34 30.88 32.15
CA GLU A 544 24.35 32.10 31.37
C GLU A 544 25.74 32.18 30.77
N GLN A 545 25.84 31.74 29.51
CA GLN A 545 26.95 32.11 28.66
C GLN A 545 26.88 33.62 28.53
N ASP A 546 27.62 34.30 29.41
CA ASP A 546 28.05 35.66 29.27
C ASP A 546 28.94 35.74 28.01
N TYR A 547 28.27 35.85 26.85
CA TYR A 547 28.91 36.14 25.59
C TYR A 547 29.14 37.66 25.52
N GLY A 548 30.24 38.08 26.15
CA GLY A 548 31.05 39.21 25.71
C GLY A 548 30.47 40.62 25.91
N SER A 549 30.80 41.21 27.05
CA SER A 549 31.22 42.61 27.09
C SER A 549 32.59 42.70 27.76
N ARG A 550 33.63 42.88 26.94
CA ARG A 550 34.93 43.39 27.41
C ARG A 550 34.79 44.89 27.61
N GLU A 551 34.95 45.36 28.85
CA GLU A 551 35.67 46.61 29.11
C GLU A 551 37.18 46.35 29.05
#